data_AF-A0A662D431-F1
#
_entry.id   AF-A0A662D431-F1
#
_cell.length_a   1.000
_cell.length_b   1.000
_cell.length_c   1.000
_cell.angle_alpha   90.00
_cell.angle_beta   90.00
_cell.angle_gamma   90.00
#
_symmetry.space_group_name_H-M   'P 1'
#
loop_
_entity.id
_entity.type
_entity.pdbx_description
1 polymer ?
#
loop_
_entity_poly.entity_id
_entity_poly.type
_entity_poly.pdbx_seq_one_letter_code
_entity_poly.pdbx_strand_id
1 'polypeptide(L)'
;MRRRALWIKLAMLGTILMVLFANSSVVASQKKRAITIRGEGLILNYSEEIYWNEKQFNQEYEKYSKNKAKYLKDFVENFSSMFLESSLKANGWSVSFESRYSLKTKETTYLTFVQCKINGAGSGTVESPYFRTEWLLKPLLGRGIDLYNFEYLTDKILIYEGKVNNIPIKITFEFSKPISHCHYHIWPK
;
A
#
# COMPACT_ATOMS: atom_id res chain seq x y z
N MET A 1 40.97 -7.29 -47.34
CA MET A 1 39.98 -8.15 -46.64
C MET A 1 39.52 -7.44 -45.36
N ARG A 2 38.24 -7.05 -45.31
CA ARG A 2 37.60 -6.36 -44.18
C ARG A 2 37.45 -7.30 -42.98
N ARG A 3 38.10 -7.02 -41.86
CA ARG A 3 37.81 -7.67 -40.57
C ARG A 3 36.62 -6.97 -39.93
N ARG A 4 35.43 -7.54 -40.09
CA ARG A 4 34.28 -7.24 -39.22
C ARG A 4 34.48 -8.02 -37.92
N ALA A 5 34.78 -7.32 -36.82
CA ALA A 5 34.69 -7.90 -35.50
C ALA A 5 33.43 -7.33 -34.82
N LEU A 6 32.56 -8.27 -34.42
CA LEU A 6 31.27 -8.03 -33.78
C LEU A 6 31.42 -7.16 -32.54
N TRP A 7 30.65 -6.07 -32.49
CA TRP A 7 30.35 -5.39 -31.24
C TRP A 7 29.26 -6.18 -30.50
N ILE A 8 29.67 -6.96 -29.50
CA ILE A 8 28.73 -7.54 -28.54
C ILE A 8 28.21 -6.38 -27.69
N LYS A 9 27.00 -5.92 -27.97
CA LYS A 9 26.24 -5.11 -27.02
C LYS A 9 25.86 -6.04 -25.87
N LEU A 10 26.65 -6.04 -24.79
CA LEU A 10 26.18 -6.56 -23.52
C LEU A 10 25.03 -5.66 -23.07
N ALA A 11 23.81 -6.17 -23.21
CA ALA A 11 22.65 -5.61 -22.55
C ALA A 11 22.98 -5.51 -21.06
N MET A 12 22.94 -4.29 -20.53
CA MET A 12 22.87 -4.08 -19.08
C MET A 12 21.59 -4.77 -18.61
N LEU A 13 21.71 -6.03 -18.21
CA LEU A 13 20.74 -6.71 -17.37
C LEU A 13 20.61 -5.85 -16.12
N GLY A 14 19.52 -5.09 -16.05
CA GLY A 14 19.12 -4.33 -14.88
C GLY A 14 18.94 -5.28 -13.70
N THR A 15 20.02 -5.51 -12.99
CA THR A 15 20.01 -6.05 -11.63
C THR A 15 19.76 -4.88 -10.72
N ILE A 16 18.48 -4.56 -10.47
CA ILE A 16 18.13 -3.64 -9.41
C ILE A 16 17.12 -4.31 -8.49
N LEU A 17 17.74 -5.01 -7.54
CA LEU A 17 17.38 -5.06 -6.13
C LEU A 17 15.94 -5.49 -5.80
N MET A 18 15.70 -6.80 -5.90
CA MET A 18 14.95 -7.43 -4.83
C MET A 18 15.73 -7.19 -3.53
N VAL A 19 15.23 -6.30 -2.67
CA VAL A 19 15.57 -6.37 -1.25
C VAL A 19 14.94 -7.66 -0.74
N LEU A 20 15.65 -8.76 -0.99
CA LEU A 20 15.52 -9.98 -0.23
C LEU A 20 15.76 -9.57 1.22
N PHE A 21 14.76 -9.82 2.06
CA PHE A 21 14.93 -9.92 3.49
C PHE A 21 15.96 -11.02 3.76
N ALA A 22 17.24 -10.68 3.68
CA ALA A 22 18.34 -11.52 4.15
C ALA A 22 18.36 -11.44 5.68
N ASN A 23 17.38 -12.10 6.28
CA ASN A 23 17.44 -12.78 7.56
C ASN A 23 16.48 -13.95 7.47
N SER A 24 17.05 -15.10 7.10
CA SER A 24 16.42 -16.40 7.08
C SER A 24 15.96 -16.83 8.47
N SER A 25 14.71 -16.48 8.79
CA SER A 25 13.82 -17.32 9.61
C SER A 25 12.40 -17.03 9.12
N VAL A 26 11.87 -17.97 8.35
CA VAL A 26 10.49 -17.97 7.87
C VAL A 26 9.57 -18.24 9.07
N VAL A 27 9.00 -17.17 9.64
CA VAL A 27 7.64 -17.15 10.21
C VAL A 27 7.15 -15.71 10.03
N ALA A 28 6.04 -15.52 9.32
CA ALA A 28 5.54 -14.19 8.95
C ALA A 28 5.47 -13.23 10.17
N SER A 29 6.27 -12.18 10.08
CA SER A 29 6.50 -11.13 11.07
C SER A 29 5.29 -10.24 11.33
N GLN A 30 4.52 -10.02 10.28
CA GLN A 30 3.35 -9.19 10.20
C GLN A 30 2.12 -10.07 10.32
N LYS A 31 1.23 -9.74 11.26
CA LYS A 31 0.04 -10.55 11.55
C LYS A 31 -1.09 -10.31 10.56
N LYS A 32 -1.32 -9.06 10.20
CA LYS A 32 -2.36 -8.64 9.23
C LYS A 32 -2.13 -7.21 8.76
N ARG A 33 -2.77 -6.85 7.65
CA ARG A 33 -2.84 -5.50 7.08
C ARG A 33 -4.29 -5.07 6.93
N ALA A 34 -4.59 -3.84 7.27
CA ALA A 34 -5.85 -3.21 6.89
C ALA A 34 -5.54 -1.89 6.18
N ILE A 35 -5.90 -1.79 4.91
CA ILE A 35 -5.75 -0.58 4.09
C ILE A 35 -7.15 0.00 3.91
N THR A 36 -7.30 1.28 4.21
CA THR A 36 -8.52 2.04 3.95
C THR A 36 -8.21 3.24 3.08
N ILE A 37 -8.94 3.35 1.97
CA ILE A 37 -8.85 4.43 0.99
C ILE A 37 -10.16 5.21 1.03
N ARG A 38 -10.10 6.49 1.41
CA ARG A 38 -11.27 7.38 1.43
C ARG A 38 -11.19 8.38 0.30
N GLY A 39 -12.18 8.41 -0.58
CA GLY A 39 -12.26 9.41 -1.65
C GLY A 39 -12.85 10.74 -1.18
N GLU A 40 -12.12 11.83 -1.37
CA GLU A 40 -12.55 13.20 -1.02
C GLU A 40 -12.16 14.17 -2.14
N GLY A 41 -13.16 14.72 -2.85
CA GLY A 41 -12.93 15.48 -4.07
C GLY A 41 -12.18 14.64 -5.12
N LEU A 42 -10.97 15.07 -5.51
CA LEU A 42 -10.10 14.32 -6.44
C LEU A 42 -8.92 13.62 -5.74
N ILE A 43 -8.93 13.61 -4.41
CA ILE A 43 -7.85 13.07 -3.57
C ILE A 43 -8.30 11.74 -2.98
N LEU A 44 -7.37 10.79 -2.88
CA LEU A 44 -7.56 9.58 -2.09
C LEU A 44 -6.77 9.70 -0.79
N ASN A 45 -7.48 9.75 0.35
CA ASN A 45 -6.87 9.66 1.66
C ASN A 45 -6.53 8.19 1.95
N TYR A 46 -5.25 7.85 1.92
CA TYR A 46 -4.72 6.53 2.23
C TYR A 46 -4.49 6.39 3.72
N SER A 47 -4.92 5.26 4.28
CA SER A 47 -4.55 4.84 5.62
C SER A 47 -4.25 3.35 5.65
N GLU A 48 -3.26 2.97 6.44
CA GLU A 48 -2.87 1.59 6.60
C GLU A 48 -2.55 1.28 8.06
N GLU A 49 -3.16 0.22 8.57
CA GLU A 49 -2.81 -0.40 9.84
C GLU A 49 -2.01 -1.67 9.58
N ILE A 50 -0.79 -1.69 10.09
CA ILE A 50 0.09 -2.85 10.05
C ILE A 50 0.13 -3.45 11.45
N TYR A 51 -0.32 -4.69 11.58
CA TYR A 51 -0.38 -5.37 12.86
C TYR A 51 0.83 -6.28 13.02
N TRP A 52 1.46 -6.20 14.18
CA TRP A 52 2.71 -6.89 14.50
C TRP A 52 2.53 -7.88 15.64
N ASN A 53 3.48 -8.80 15.77
CA ASN A 53 3.78 -9.36 17.09
C ASN A 53 4.66 -8.37 17.88
N GLU A 54 4.71 -8.53 19.20
CA GLU A 54 5.44 -7.62 20.09
C GLU A 54 6.92 -7.47 19.74
N LYS A 55 7.61 -8.59 19.49
CA LYS A 55 9.05 -8.59 19.16
C LYS A 55 9.33 -7.73 17.91
N GLN A 56 8.53 -7.90 16.87
CA GLN A 56 8.63 -7.15 15.62
C GLN A 56 8.28 -5.68 15.79
N PHE A 57 7.22 -5.39 16.54
CA PHE A 57 6.83 -4.03 16.87
C PHE A 57 7.99 -3.27 17.54
N ASN A 58 8.62 -3.89 18.54
CA ASN A 58 9.76 -3.28 19.24
C ASN A 58 10.95 -3.07 18.29
N GLN A 59 11.24 -4.02 17.40
CA GLN A 59 12.29 -3.87 16.39
C GLN A 59 12.02 -2.70 15.43
N GLU A 60 10.80 -2.57 14.92
CA GLU A 60 10.44 -1.45 14.04
C GLU A 60 10.43 -0.11 14.79
N TYR A 61 9.93 -0.11 16.02
CA TYR A 61 9.93 1.08 16.88
C TYR A 61 11.33 1.53 17.25
N GLU A 62 12.28 0.61 17.49
CA GLU A 62 13.69 0.93 17.72
C GLU A 62 14.32 1.60 16.49
N LYS A 63 14.07 1.08 15.28
CA LYS A 63 14.53 1.70 14.03
C LYS A 63 13.99 3.11 13.87
N TYR A 64 12.67 3.28 14.08
CA TYR A 64 12.02 4.59 14.05
C TYR A 64 12.61 5.54 15.08
N SER A 65 12.76 5.10 16.33
CA SER A 65 13.20 5.92 17.46
C SER A 65 14.67 6.33 17.34
N LYS A 66 15.52 5.47 16.77
CA LYS A 66 16.95 5.75 16.56
C LYS A 66 17.19 6.91 15.58
N ASN A 67 16.40 6.99 14.50
CA ASN A 67 16.48 8.10 13.55
C ASN A 67 15.15 8.27 12.79
N LYS A 68 14.25 9.06 13.37
CA LYS A 68 12.91 9.29 12.81
C LYS A 68 12.93 9.86 11.40
N ALA A 69 13.81 10.84 11.14
CA ALA A 69 13.89 11.50 9.84
C ALA A 69 14.33 10.53 8.74
N LYS A 70 15.36 9.72 9.01
CA LYS A 70 15.80 8.68 8.07
C LYS A 70 14.75 7.60 7.89
N TYR A 71 14.13 7.13 8.97
CA TYR A 71 13.07 6.12 8.90
C TYR A 71 11.93 6.58 8.00
N LEU A 72 11.43 7.81 8.21
CA LEU A 72 10.35 8.38 7.39
C LEU A 72 10.79 8.56 5.93
N LYS A 73 12.02 9.04 5.69
CA LYS A 73 12.55 9.15 4.33
C LYS A 73 12.58 7.80 3.62
N ASP A 74 13.20 6.79 4.24
CA ASP A 74 13.32 5.44 3.68
C ASP A 74 11.93 4.83 3.46
N PHE A 75 10.98 5.04 4.39
CA PHE A 75 9.60 4.59 4.26
C PHE A 75 8.91 5.23 3.05
N VAL A 76 8.99 6.54 2.89
CA VAL A 76 8.37 7.28 1.78
C VAL A 76 9.00 6.87 0.45
N GLU A 77 10.31 6.70 0.38
CA GLU A 77 11.00 6.24 -0.83
C GLU A 77 10.55 4.82 -1.23
N ASN A 78 10.46 3.91 -0.26
CA ASN A 78 9.96 2.54 -0.50
C ASN A 78 8.50 2.53 -0.95
N PHE A 79 7.62 3.29 -0.29
CA PHE A 79 6.23 3.41 -0.73
C PHE A 79 6.15 3.99 -2.15
N SER A 80 6.91 5.06 -2.42
CA SER A 80 6.88 5.74 -3.70
C SER A 80 7.34 4.83 -4.83
N SER A 81 8.45 4.11 -4.64
CA SER A 81 8.95 3.15 -5.63
C SER A 81 7.98 2.00 -5.91
N MET A 82 7.19 1.59 -4.91
CA MET A 82 6.23 0.49 -5.05
C MET A 82 4.91 0.93 -5.69
N PHE A 83 4.41 2.11 -5.34
CA PHE A 83 3.02 2.51 -5.60
C PHE A 83 2.86 3.75 -6.49
N LEU A 84 3.86 4.63 -6.55
CA LEU A 84 3.74 5.93 -7.21
C LEU A 84 4.43 5.91 -8.57
N GLU A 85 3.67 5.58 -9.62
CA GLU A 85 4.06 5.90 -10.99
C GLU A 85 4.21 7.43 -11.18
N SER A 86 4.87 7.86 -12.26
CA SER A 86 5.28 9.26 -12.47
C SER A 86 4.16 10.31 -12.40
N SER A 87 2.89 9.92 -12.57
CA SER A 87 1.73 10.81 -12.49
C SER A 87 1.12 10.95 -11.09
N LEU A 88 1.55 10.13 -10.12
CA LEU A 88 1.01 10.11 -8.76
C LEU A 88 1.93 10.79 -7.77
N LYS A 89 1.34 11.46 -6.78
CA LYS A 89 2.07 12.10 -5.69
C LYS A 89 1.43 11.78 -4.35
N ALA A 90 2.25 11.35 -3.40
CA ALA A 90 1.84 11.18 -2.01
C ALA A 90 2.41 12.31 -1.14
N ASN A 91 1.57 12.94 -0.32
CA ASN A 91 1.98 13.97 0.62
C ASN A 91 1.19 13.88 1.93
N GLY A 92 1.50 14.74 2.90
CA GLY A 92 0.83 14.74 4.21
C GLY A 92 1.08 13.46 5.00
N TRP A 93 2.30 12.92 4.93
CA TRP A 93 2.68 11.67 5.58
C TRP A 93 2.59 11.76 7.10
N SER A 94 1.98 10.75 7.69
CA SER A 94 1.97 10.50 9.14
C SER A 94 2.28 9.02 9.39
N VAL A 95 3.15 8.75 10.36
CA VAL A 95 3.45 7.39 10.83
C VAL A 95 3.44 7.40 12.35
N SER A 96 2.59 6.58 12.97
CA SER A 96 2.53 6.38 14.41
C SER A 96 2.70 4.90 14.77
N PHE A 97 3.15 4.68 16.00
CA PHE A 97 3.28 3.35 16.61
C PHE A 97 2.38 3.32 17.82
N GLU A 98 1.52 2.31 17.90
CA GLU A 98 0.53 2.20 18.96
C GLU A 98 0.52 0.78 19.55
N SER A 99 0.44 0.72 20.87
CA SER A 99 0.09 -0.48 21.61
C SER A 99 -1.23 -0.25 22.32
N ARG A 100 -2.19 -1.16 22.15
CA ARG A 100 -3.54 -1.05 22.71
C ARG A 100 -3.86 -2.32 23.50
N TYR A 101 -4.09 -2.19 24.80
CA TYR A 101 -4.55 -3.29 25.63
C TYR A 101 -6.08 -3.35 25.63
N SER A 102 -6.63 -4.53 25.33
CA SER A 102 -8.07 -4.78 25.34
C SER A 102 -8.49 -5.46 26.64
N LEU A 103 -9.31 -4.80 27.46
CA LEU A 103 -9.87 -5.41 28.69
C LEU A 103 -10.73 -6.64 28.38
N LYS A 104 -11.42 -6.65 27.24
CA LYS A 104 -12.34 -7.73 26.84
C LYS A 104 -11.58 -9.01 26.46
N THR A 105 -10.51 -8.88 25.69
CA THR A 105 -9.73 -10.02 25.21
C THR A 105 -8.52 -10.33 26.09
N LYS A 106 -8.14 -9.40 26.98
CA LYS A 106 -6.92 -9.44 27.80
C LYS A 106 -5.64 -9.54 26.98
N GLU A 107 -5.67 -9.01 25.75
CA GLU A 107 -4.54 -9.04 24.82
C GLU A 107 -4.08 -7.63 24.46
N THR A 108 -2.77 -7.49 24.23
CA THR A 108 -2.19 -6.28 23.64
C THR A 108 -2.10 -6.41 22.14
N THR A 109 -2.63 -5.43 21.43
CA THR A 109 -2.45 -5.25 19.99
C THR A 109 -1.34 -4.25 19.74
N TYR A 110 -0.42 -4.59 18.84
CA TYR A 110 0.68 -3.73 18.43
C TYR A 110 0.50 -3.37 16.96
N LEU A 111 0.48 -2.08 16.64
CA LEU A 111 0.28 -1.62 15.26
C LEU A 111 1.15 -0.42 14.90
N THR A 112 1.55 -0.38 13.64
CA THR A 112 2.02 0.83 12.98
C THR A 112 0.86 1.37 12.16
N PHE A 113 0.58 2.66 12.30
CA PHE A 113 -0.45 3.34 11.52
C PHE A 113 0.20 4.35 10.59
N VAL A 114 -0.13 4.25 9.30
CA VAL A 114 0.42 5.08 8.23
C VAL A 114 -0.72 5.81 7.56
N GLN A 115 -0.53 7.11 7.29
CA GLN A 115 -1.49 7.92 6.55
C GLN A 115 -0.77 8.80 5.54
N CYS A 116 -1.39 9.01 4.38
CA CYS A 116 -0.99 10.02 3.41
C CYS A 116 -2.15 10.36 2.47
N LYS A 117 -1.98 11.41 1.68
CA LYS A 117 -2.90 11.81 0.62
C LYS A 117 -2.30 11.45 -0.73
N ILE A 118 -3.03 10.71 -1.54
CA ILE A 118 -2.65 10.34 -2.91
C ILE A 118 -3.34 11.27 -3.90
N ASN A 119 -2.53 11.98 -4.68
CA ASN A 119 -2.94 12.93 -5.70
C ASN A 119 -2.65 12.35 -7.09
N GLY A 120 -3.47 12.70 -8.08
CA GLY A 120 -3.35 12.23 -9.47
C GLY A 120 -4.07 10.90 -9.76
N ALA A 121 -4.56 10.22 -8.72
CA ALA A 121 -5.40 9.03 -8.87
C ALA A 121 -6.86 9.37 -9.22
N GLY A 122 -7.33 10.56 -8.82
CA GLY A 122 -8.63 11.12 -9.20
C GLY A 122 -8.56 12.03 -10.43
N SER A 123 -9.59 11.99 -11.27
CA SER A 123 -9.84 12.88 -12.40
C SER A 123 -11.34 13.26 -12.47
N GLY A 124 -11.73 14.11 -13.42
CA GLY A 124 -13.10 14.63 -13.52
C GLY A 124 -13.31 15.88 -12.67
N THR A 125 -14.52 16.07 -12.14
CA THR A 125 -14.85 17.19 -11.24
C THR A 125 -14.94 16.74 -9.79
N VAL A 126 -14.96 17.68 -8.85
CA VAL A 126 -15.10 17.39 -7.41
C VAL A 126 -16.46 16.73 -7.11
N GLU A 127 -17.50 17.06 -7.88
CA GLU A 127 -18.86 16.56 -7.70
C GLU A 127 -19.05 15.17 -8.30
N SER A 128 -18.30 14.87 -9.38
CA SER A 128 -18.34 13.62 -10.13
C SER A 128 -16.93 13.08 -10.39
N PRO A 129 -16.19 12.69 -9.33
CA PRO A 129 -14.81 12.23 -9.47
C PRO A 129 -14.74 10.84 -10.10
N TYR A 130 -13.65 10.58 -10.79
CA TYR A 130 -13.29 9.27 -11.32
C TYR A 130 -11.95 8.85 -10.73
N PHE A 131 -11.90 7.70 -10.05
CA PHE A 131 -10.71 7.23 -9.34
C PHE A 131 -10.13 5.98 -9.98
N ARG A 132 -8.80 5.96 -10.09
CA ARG A 132 -7.99 4.82 -10.52
C ARG A 132 -7.35 4.14 -9.31
N THR A 133 -7.41 2.81 -9.26
CA THR A 133 -6.90 1.99 -8.14
C THR A 133 -5.79 1.03 -8.57
N GLU A 134 -5.41 1.00 -9.86
CA GLU A 134 -4.34 0.16 -10.42
C GLU A 134 -3.03 0.31 -9.65
N TRP A 135 -2.71 1.55 -9.28
CA TRP A 135 -1.50 1.93 -8.58
C TRP A 135 -1.36 1.25 -7.22
N LEU A 136 -2.48 0.87 -6.60
CA LEU A 136 -2.52 0.13 -5.35
C LEU A 136 -2.67 -1.37 -5.60
N LEU A 137 -3.69 -1.75 -6.37
CA LEU A 137 -4.10 -3.16 -6.48
C LEU A 137 -3.08 -4.01 -7.25
N LYS A 138 -2.50 -3.51 -8.36
CA LYS A 138 -1.55 -4.29 -9.16
C LYS A 138 -0.25 -4.62 -8.41
N PRO A 139 0.45 -3.66 -7.78
CA PRO A 139 1.67 -3.99 -7.04
C PRO A 139 1.40 -4.79 -5.76
N LEU A 140 0.20 -4.67 -5.17
CA LEU A 140 -0.12 -5.32 -3.90
C LEU A 140 -0.70 -6.74 -4.06
N LEU A 141 -1.61 -6.94 -5.01
CA LEU A 141 -2.38 -8.17 -5.21
C LEU A 141 -2.03 -8.90 -6.51
N GLY A 142 -1.20 -8.30 -7.37
CA GLY A 142 -0.89 -8.80 -8.70
C GLY A 142 -1.94 -8.38 -9.74
N ARG A 143 -1.75 -8.81 -10.99
CA ARG A 143 -2.59 -8.38 -12.14
C ARG A 143 -3.92 -9.13 -12.29
N GLY A 144 -4.17 -10.13 -11.45
CA GLY A 144 -5.35 -10.99 -11.52
C GLY A 144 -6.46 -10.65 -10.52
N ILE A 145 -6.26 -9.65 -9.68
CA ILE A 145 -7.24 -9.22 -8.68
C ILE A 145 -7.56 -7.75 -8.91
N ASP A 146 -8.83 -7.47 -9.20
CA ASP A 146 -9.37 -6.13 -9.43
C ASP A 146 -10.66 -5.91 -8.63
N LEU A 147 -11.37 -4.79 -8.85
CA LEU A 147 -12.57 -4.43 -8.09
C LEU A 147 -13.74 -5.40 -8.30
N TYR A 148 -13.74 -6.27 -9.31
CA TYR A 148 -14.75 -7.34 -9.40
C TYR A 148 -14.54 -8.43 -8.33
N ASN A 149 -13.37 -8.50 -7.71
CA ASN A 149 -13.12 -9.35 -6.55
C ASN A 149 -13.52 -8.68 -5.22
N PHE A 150 -14.02 -7.44 -5.26
CA PHE A 150 -14.46 -6.71 -4.08
C PHE A 150 -15.97 -6.84 -3.94
N GLU A 151 -16.42 -6.88 -2.69
CA GLU A 151 -17.84 -6.91 -2.35
C GLU A 151 -18.31 -5.54 -1.91
N TYR A 152 -19.56 -5.20 -2.23
CA TYR A 152 -20.20 -4.02 -1.66
C TYR A 152 -20.66 -4.31 -0.23
N LEU A 153 -20.08 -3.61 0.74
CA LEU A 153 -20.60 -3.62 2.12
C LEU A 153 -21.81 -2.67 2.25
N THR A 154 -21.74 -1.55 1.55
CA THR A 154 -22.85 -0.62 1.28
C THR A 154 -22.69 -0.11 -0.14
N ASP A 155 -23.64 0.64 -0.69
CA ASP A 155 -23.48 1.27 -2.01
C ASP A 155 -22.34 2.30 -2.10
N LYS A 156 -21.70 2.64 -0.97
CA LYS A 156 -20.57 3.57 -0.82
C LYS A 156 -19.24 2.92 -0.47
N ILE A 157 -19.24 1.62 -0.15
CA ILE A 157 -18.10 0.93 0.44
C ILE A 157 -17.84 -0.38 -0.29
N LEU A 158 -16.64 -0.51 -0.84
CA LEU A 158 -16.11 -1.76 -1.39
C LEU A 158 -15.10 -2.36 -0.42
N ILE A 159 -15.19 -3.67 -0.21
CA ILE A 159 -14.30 -4.42 0.66
C ILE A 159 -13.69 -5.62 -0.07
N TYR A 160 -12.42 -5.87 0.18
CA TYR A 160 -11.73 -7.10 -0.18
C TYR A 160 -11.05 -7.66 1.06
N GLU A 161 -11.18 -8.97 1.25
CA GLU A 161 -10.44 -9.73 2.24
C GLU A 161 -9.70 -10.88 1.55
N GLY A 162 -8.41 -10.99 1.81
CA GLY A 162 -7.56 -11.98 1.16
C GLY A 162 -6.23 -12.15 1.87
N LYS A 163 -5.22 -12.63 1.13
CA LYS A 163 -3.86 -12.82 1.66
C LYS A 163 -2.81 -12.39 0.65
N VAL A 164 -1.72 -11.78 1.15
CA VAL A 164 -0.50 -11.49 0.39
C VAL A 164 0.65 -12.13 1.15
N ASN A 165 1.41 -13.04 0.53
CA ASN A 165 2.49 -13.79 1.18
C ASN A 165 2.05 -14.46 2.51
N ASN A 166 0.88 -15.10 2.50
CA ASN A 166 0.21 -15.70 3.67
C ASN A 166 -0.20 -14.72 4.80
N ILE A 167 -0.01 -13.41 4.62
CA ILE A 167 -0.44 -12.39 5.57
C ILE A 167 -1.86 -11.95 5.20
N PRO A 168 -2.85 -12.08 6.11
CA PRO A 168 -4.19 -11.55 5.91
C PRO A 168 -4.17 -10.06 5.58
N ILE A 169 -4.92 -9.68 4.55
CA ILE A 169 -5.11 -8.29 4.15
C ILE A 169 -6.59 -7.98 3.98
N LYS A 170 -6.99 -6.82 4.48
CA LYS A 170 -8.28 -6.19 4.23
C LYS A 170 -8.05 -4.88 3.50
N ILE A 171 -8.74 -4.66 2.39
CA ILE A 171 -8.71 -3.39 1.65
C ILE A 171 -10.13 -2.86 1.61
N THR A 172 -10.31 -1.61 2.04
CA THR A 172 -11.60 -0.93 2.04
C THR A 172 -11.50 0.35 1.23
N PHE A 173 -12.37 0.51 0.23
CA PHE A 173 -12.60 1.79 -0.44
C PHE A 173 -13.90 2.39 0.08
N GLU A 174 -13.87 3.63 0.55
CA GLU A 174 -15.01 4.32 1.15
C GLU A 174 -15.21 5.71 0.53
N PHE A 175 -16.46 6.02 0.18
CA PHE A 175 -16.83 7.28 -0.48
C PHE A 175 -18.04 7.93 0.19
N SER A 176 -18.21 9.24 -0.01
CA SER A 176 -19.34 9.99 0.56
C SER A 176 -20.66 9.77 -0.19
N LYS A 177 -20.58 9.39 -1.47
CA LYS A 177 -21.71 9.14 -2.38
C LYS A 177 -21.74 7.67 -2.82
N PRO A 178 -22.91 7.14 -3.24
CA PRO A 178 -22.98 5.82 -3.85
C PRO A 178 -22.07 5.73 -5.07
N ILE A 179 -21.42 4.58 -5.26
CA ILE A 179 -20.41 4.37 -6.29
C ILE A 179 -20.72 3.16 -7.18
N SER A 180 -20.29 3.26 -8.43
CA SER A 180 -20.13 2.16 -9.38
C SER A 180 -18.64 1.90 -9.61
N HIS A 181 -18.30 0.70 -10.08
CA HIS A 181 -16.93 0.37 -10.43
C HIS A 181 -16.84 -0.51 -11.68
N CYS A 182 -15.65 -0.56 -12.26
CA CYS A 182 -15.27 -1.52 -13.29
C CYS A 182 -13.76 -1.73 -13.23
N HIS A 183 -13.29 -2.98 -13.18
CA HIS A 183 -11.87 -3.31 -13.08
C HIS A 183 -11.14 -2.54 -11.99
N TYR A 184 -10.43 -1.46 -12.30
CA TYR A 184 -9.66 -0.67 -11.35
C TYR A 184 -10.21 0.75 -11.17
N HIS A 185 -11.43 0.99 -11.64
CA HIS A 185 -12.02 2.31 -11.74
C HIS A 185 -13.25 2.44 -10.86
N ILE A 186 -13.40 3.58 -10.20
CA ILE A 186 -14.53 3.90 -9.30
C ILE A 186 -15.07 5.29 -9.65
N TRP A 187 -16.39 5.44 -9.75
CA TRP A 187 -17.08 6.72 -9.97
C TRP A 187 -18.43 6.75 -9.24
N PRO A 188 -19.00 7.94 -8.96
CA PRO A 188 -20.34 8.04 -8.39
C PRO A 188 -21.41 7.41 -9.28
N LYS A 189 -22.45 6.86 -8.66
CA LYS A 189 -23.68 6.49 -9.36
C LYS A 189 -24.49 7.72 -9.77
#